data_AF-A0A9W7YLX1-F1
#
_entry.id   AF-A0A9W7YLX1-F1
#
_cell.length_a   1.000
_cell.length_b   1.000
_cell.length_c   1.000
_cell.angle_alpha   90.00
_cell.angle_beta   90.00
_cell.angle_gamma   90.00
#
_symmetry.space_group_name_H-M   'P 1'
#
loop_
_entity.id
_entity.type
_entity.pdbx_description
1 polymer ?
#
loop_
_entity_poly.entity_id
_entity_poly.type
_entity_poly.pdbx_seq_one_letter_code
_entity_poly.pdbx_strand_id
1 'polypeptide(L)' 'MLDHFAIATKGGVVLWAKDYTDVTGNPVNALIQDVLIQSTQTSSTKHNSGSYTLQWAFANELN' A
#
# COMPACT_ATOMS: atom_id res chain seq x y z
N MET A 1 -16.17 1.38 2.26
CA MET A 1 -15.96 2.36 1.18
C MET A 1 -14.46 2.47 0.97
N LEU A 2 -13.98 2.59 -0.28
CA LEU A 2 -12.55 2.79 -0.57
C LEU A 2 -12.24 4.28 -0.57
N ASP A 3 -11.11 4.65 0.04
CA ASP A 3 -10.61 6.02 0.06
C ASP A 3 -9.58 6.25 -1.07
N HIS A 4 -8.64 5.32 -1.23
CA HIS A 4 -7.56 5.36 -2.21
C HIS A 4 -7.24 3.97 -2.73
N PHE A 5 -6.89 3.88 -4.01
CA PHE A 5 -6.36 2.65 -4.63
C PHE A 5 -5.23 3.00 -5.60
N ALA A 6 -4.11 2.29 -5.51
CA ALA A 6 -2.97 2.46 -6.40
C ALA A 6 -2.37 1.13 -6.82
N ILE A 7 -1.82 1.13 -8.03
CA ILE A 7 -1.00 0.06 -8.61
C ILE A 7 0.38 0.65 -8.85
N ALA A 8 1.39 0.06 -8.22
CA ALA A 8 2.77 0.50 -8.32
C ALA A 8 3.71 -0.69 -8.50
N THR A 9 4.87 -0.44 -9.09
CA THR A 9 5.93 -1.43 -9.23
C THR A 9 6.71 -1.55 -7.92
N LYS A 10 7.39 -2.69 -7.72
CA LYS A 10 8.32 -2.89 -6.58
C LYS A 10 9.47 -1.86 -6.56
N GLY A 11 9.77 -1.24 -7.70
CA GLY A 11 10.74 -0.14 -7.83
C GLY A 11 10.22 1.24 -7.44
N GLY A 12 8.96 1.35 -6.99
CA GLY A 12 8.37 2.61 -6.50
C GLY A 12 7.70 3.47 -7.57
N VAL A 13 7.52 2.97 -8.79
CA VAL A 13 6.81 3.70 -9.86
C VAL A 13 5.32 3.43 -9.77
N VAL A 14 4.51 4.47 -9.62
CA VAL A 14 3.04 4.35 -9.66
C VAL A 14 2.59 4.26 -11.12
N LEU A 15 1.93 3.15 -11.47
CA LEU A 15 1.37 2.91 -12.80
C LEU A 15 -0.03 3.50 -12.94
N TRP A 16 -0.82 3.42 -11.86
CA TRP A 16 -2.18 3.93 -11.81
C TRP A 16 -2.58 4.22 -10.38
N ALA A 17 -3.37 5.27 -10.16
CA ALA A 17 -3.97 5.56 -8.88
C ALA A 17 -5.33 6.25 -9.03
N LYS A 18 -6.19 6.05 -8.05
CA LYS A 18 -7.48 6.74 -7.94
C LYS A 18 -7.79 7.08 -6.49
N ASP A 19 -8.04 8.36 -6.27
CA ASP A 19 -8.57 8.91 -5.02
C ASP A 19 -10.10 9.03 -5.12
N TYR A 20 -10.78 8.53 -4.09
CA TYR A 20 -12.22 8.67 -3.88
C TYR A 20 -12.52 9.70 -2.79
N THR A 21 -11.59 9.89 -1.86
CA THR A 21 -11.64 10.86 -0.76
C THR A 21 -10.25 11.45 -0.54
N ASP A 22 -10.19 12.63 0.10
CA ASP A 22 -8.91 13.23 0.47
C ASP A 22 -8.23 12.39 1.56
N VAL A 23 -7.09 11.80 1.22
CA VAL A 23 -6.28 11.02 2.16
C VAL A 23 -5.32 11.96 2.91
N THR A 24 -5.38 11.92 4.24
CA THR A 24 -4.49 12.72 5.09
C THR A 24 -3.20 11.95 5.38
N GLY A 25 -2.05 12.58 5.13
CA GLY A 25 -0.74 11.95 5.32
C GLY A 25 -0.33 11.05 4.15
N ASN A 26 0.57 10.09 4.39
CA ASN A 26 1.03 9.15 3.35
C ASN A 26 1.01 7.70 3.86
N PRO A 27 -0.19 7.10 3.97
CA PRO A 27 -0.35 5.75 4.50
C PRO A 27 0.28 4.66 3.61
N VAL A 28 0.37 4.90 2.30
CA VAL A 28 1.01 3.97 1.34
C VAL A 28 2.53 3.91 1.58
N ASN A 29 3.18 5.06 1.78
CA ASN A 29 4.61 5.08 2.07
C ASN A 29 4.94 4.44 3.42
N ALA A 30 4.08 4.63 4.44
CA ALA A 30 4.21 3.92 5.72
C ALA A 30 4.13 2.40 5.53
N LEU A 31 3.14 1.91 4.77
CA LEU A 31 3.04 0.49 4.41
C LEU A 31 4.33 -0.02 3.72
N ILE A 32 4.86 0.74 2.75
CA ILE A 32 6.08 0.34 2.02
C ILE A 32 7.26 0.21 2.97
N GLN A 33 7.49 1.19 3.84
CA GLN A 33 8.62 1.20 4.76
C GLN A 33 8.47 0.10 5.83
N ASP A 34 7.33 0.07 6.51
CA ASP A 34 7.12 -0.75 7.70
C ASP A 34 6.91 -2.23 7.37
N VAL A 35 6.32 -2.53 6.22
CA VAL A 35 5.93 -3.91 5.87
C VAL A 35 6.73 -4.42 4.68
N LEU A 36 6.75 -3.68 3.57
CA LEU A 36 7.31 -4.22 2.32
C LEU A 36 8.85 -4.23 2.30
N ILE A 37 9.50 -3.25 2.92
CA ILE A 37 10.97 -3.18 3.03
C ILE A 37 11.45 -3.95 4.26
N GLN A 38 10.88 -3.65 5.44
CA GLN A 38 11.38 -4.19 6.71
C GLN A 38 11.11 -5.69 6.90
N SER A 39 10.34 -6.32 6.00
CA SER A 39 10.20 -7.78 5.86
C SER A 39 9.77 -8.50 7.14
N THR A 40 9.03 -7.84 8.03
CA THR A 40 8.35 -8.51 9.13
C THR A 40 7.29 -9.41 8.52
N GLN A 41 7.58 -10.72 8.45
CA GLN A 41 6.70 -11.76 7.93
C GLN A 41 5.31 -11.61 8.56
N THR A 42 4.45 -10.91 7.85
CA THR A 42 3.08 -10.72 8.24
C THR A 42 2.28 -11.64 7.34
N SER A 43 1.84 -12.77 7.90
CA SER A 43 0.78 -13.59 7.29
C SER A 43 -0.54 -12.82 7.11
N SER A 44 -0.57 -11.55 7.52
CA SER A 44 -1.65 -10.60 7.45
C SER A 44 -1.38 -9.59 6.33
N THR A 45 -2.22 -9.57 5.29
CA THR A 45 -2.27 -8.53 4.25
C THR A 45 -3.03 -7.28 4.71
N LYS A 46 -2.92 -6.95 6.01
CA LYS A 46 -3.54 -5.77 6.62
C LYS A 46 -2.48 -4.99 7.38
N HIS A 47 -2.43 -3.68 7.12
CA HIS A 47 -1.58 -2.73 7.81
C HIS A 47 -2.42 -1.53 8.23
N ASN A 48 -2.27 -1.10 9.48
CA ASN A 48 -2.96 0.08 9.99
C ASN A 48 -1.97 1.24 10.08
N SER A 49 -2.30 2.33 9.41
CA SER A 49 -1.55 3.59 9.45
C SER A 49 -2.49 4.70 9.91
N GLY A 50 -2.44 5.00 11.22
CA GLY A 50 -3.37 5.95 11.85
C GLY A 50 -4.83 5.50 11.73
N SER A 51 -5.64 6.31 11.05
CA SER A 51 -7.07 6.06 10.80
C SER A 51 -7.34 5.15 9.59
N TYR A 52 -6.32 4.80 8.82
CA TYR A 52 -6.44 4.05 7.57
C TYR A 52 -6.01 2.60 7.75
N THR A 53 -6.77 1.69 7.15
CA THR A 53 -6.41 0.28 7.02
C THR A 53 -6.12 -0.03 5.55
N LEU A 54 -4.89 -0.47 5.28
CA LEU A 54 -4.42 -0.81 3.95
C LEU A 54 -4.38 -2.32 3.79
N GLN A 55 -4.78 -2.76 2.59
CA GLN A 55 -4.56 -4.11 2.12
C GLN A 55 -3.82 -4.06 0.80
N TRP A 56 -2.98 -5.07 0.56
CA TRP A 56 -2.19 -5.16 -0.67
C TRP A 56 -2.12 -6.59 -1.17
N ALA A 57 -1.75 -6.72 -2.44
CA ALA A 57 -1.45 -7.97 -3.09
C ALA A 57 -0.25 -7.76 -4.02
N PHE A 58 0.51 -8.83 -4.25
CA PHE A 58 1.64 -8.83 -5.18
C PHE A 58 1.29 -9.63 -6.43
N ALA A 59 1.59 -9.06 -7.60
CA ALA A 59 1.60 -9.76 -8.88
C ALA A 59 3.06 -10.09 -9.24
N ASN A 60 3.61 -11.12 -8.58
CA ASN A 60 5.03 -11.48 -8.69
C ASN A 60 5.42 -11.97 -10.10
N GLU A 61 4.45 -12.40 -10.89
CA GLU A 61 4.62 -12.82 -12.28
C GLU A 61 4.87 -11.66 -13.25
N LEU A 62 4.52 -10.43 -12.85
CA LEU A 62 4.73 -9.21 -13.63
C LEU A 62 5.97 -8.42 -13.17
N ASN A 63 6.59 -8.81 -12.04
CA ASN A 63 7.90 -8.39 -11.53
C ASN A 63 8.29 -9.17 -10.26
#